data_AF-A0A2W1BSK1-F1
#
_entry.id   AF-A0A2W1BSK1-F1
#
_cell.length_a   1.000
_cell.length_b   1.000
_cell.length_c   1.000
_cell.angle_alpha   90.00
_cell.angle_beta   90.00
_cell.angle_gamma   90.00
#
_symmetry.space_group_name_H-M   'P 1'
#
loop_
_entity.id
_entity.type
_entity.pdbx_description
1 polymer ?
#
loop_
_entity_poly.entity_id
_entity_poly.type
_entity_poly.pdbx_seq_one_letter_code
_entity_poly.pdbx_strand_id
1 'polypeptide(L)'
;MERISWTERISNEEVLSRIGSRRQLLHSIENRRGKMIGHLIRHDDFIKNIVEGKVEGKRGRGRPRYSYMKQIKEKVNVVTYKEVLELALDRRKWKELHRQELGS
;
A
#
# COMPACT_ATOMS: atom_id res chain seq x y z
N MET A 1 17.79 18.03 15.01
CA MET A 1 17.40 16.70 15.54
C MET A 1 17.05 16.91 16.99
N GLU A 2 15.80 16.65 17.38
CA GLU A 2 15.34 16.84 18.76
C GLU A 2 16.13 15.96 19.71
N ARG A 3 16.55 16.52 20.85
CA ARG A 3 17.24 15.77 21.90
C ARG A 3 16.21 15.08 22.78
N ILE A 4 15.73 13.93 22.32
CA ILE A 4 14.81 13.08 23.06
C ILE A 4 15.63 12.04 23.83
N SER A 5 15.53 12.03 25.15
CA SER A 5 16.11 10.95 25.96
C SER A 5 15.29 9.68 25.79
N TRP A 6 15.98 8.54 25.67
CA TRP A 6 15.33 7.23 25.59
C TRP A 6 14.51 6.89 26.85
N THR A 7 14.79 7.54 27.99
CA THR A 7 14.06 7.37 29.25
C THR A 7 12.70 8.05 29.26
N GLU A 8 12.47 9.05 28.40
CA GLU A 8 11.21 9.82 28.36
C GLU A 8 10.02 9.00 27.84
N ARG A 9 10.25 7.86 27.18
CA ARG A 9 9.22 6.94 26.63
C ARG A 9 8.08 7.66 25.89
N ILE A 10 8.40 8.70 25.14
CA ILE A 10 7.41 9.48 24.37
C ILE A 10 6.90 8.71 23.15
N SER A 11 5.66 8.99 22.76
CA SER A 11 5.01 8.33 21.63
C SER A 11 5.58 8.83 20.29
N ASN A 12 5.52 7.98 19.26
CA ASN A 12 5.90 8.38 17.89
C ASN A 12 5.07 9.56 17.37
N GLU A 13 3.81 9.68 17.82
CA GLU A 13 2.93 10.80 17.43
C GLU A 13 3.43 12.11 18.03
N GLU A 14 3.85 12.09 19.29
CA GLU A 14 4.41 13.26 19.95
C GLU A 14 5.77 13.66 19.35
N VAL A 15 6.62 12.69 19.03
CA VAL A 15 7.88 12.94 18.32
C VAL A 15 7.62 13.67 16.99
N LEU A 16 6.67 13.17 16.19
CA LEU A 16 6.28 13.77 14.91
C LEU A 16 5.73 15.19 15.07
N SER A 17 4.92 15.41 16.11
CA SER A 17 4.39 16.75 16.44
C SER A 17 5.49 17.75 16.79
N ARG A 18 6.48 17.35 17.62
CA ARG A 18 7.58 18.23 18.03
C ARG A 18 8.44 18.68 16.84
N ILE A 19 8.70 17.77 15.90
CA ILE A 19 9.48 18.08 14.69
C ILE A 19 8.65 18.70 13.56
N GLY A 20 7.33 18.90 13.77
CA GLY A 20 6.42 19.42 12.74
C GLY A 20 6.35 18.55 11.49
N SER A 21 6.58 17.25 11.61
CA SER A 21 6.66 16.32 10.46
C SER A 21 5.53 15.32 10.47
N ARG A 22 5.13 14.87 9.27
CA ARG A 22 4.10 13.85 9.07
C ARG A 22 4.73 12.48 8.87
N ARG A 23 3.92 11.41 8.85
CA ARG A 23 4.37 10.04 8.52
C ARG A 23 4.72 9.89 7.03
N GLN A 24 5.77 10.58 6.58
CA GLN A 24 6.21 10.63 5.19
C GLN A 24 6.66 9.28 4.64
N LEU A 25 7.24 8.42 5.49
CA LEU A 25 7.74 7.11 5.08
C LEU A 25 6.60 6.17 4.65
N LEU A 26 5.56 6.06 5.48
CA LEU A 26 4.41 5.20 5.17
C LEU A 26 3.72 5.64 3.88
N HIS A 27 3.50 6.94 3.74
CA HIS A 27 2.96 7.54 2.52
C HIS A 27 3.84 7.24 1.29
N SER A 28 5.17 7.36 1.43
CA SER A 28 6.10 7.03 0.35
C SER A 28 6.06 5.55 -0.05
N ILE A 29 5.97 4.65 0.93
CA ILE A 29 5.84 3.21 0.70
C ILE A 29 4.53 2.90 -0.03
N GLU A 30 3.41 3.48 0.42
CA GLU A 30 2.11 3.29 -0.22
C GLU A 30 2.11 3.77 -1.67
N ASN A 31 2.65 4.97 -1.93
CA ASN A 31 2.75 5.51 -3.28
C ASN A 31 3.63 4.65 -4.19
N ARG A 32 4.77 4.16 -3.70
CA ARG A 32 5.64 3.25 -4.45
C ARG A 32 4.92 1.93 -4.76
N ARG A 33 4.19 1.39 -3.79
CA ARG A 33 3.39 0.17 -3.95
C ARG A 33 2.31 0.32 -5.04
N GLY A 34 1.55 1.42 -4.99
CA GLY A 34 0.52 1.73 -5.98
C GLY A 34 1.08 1.94 -7.38
N LYS A 35 2.24 2.61 -7.50
CA LYS A 35 2.96 2.75 -8.78
C LYS A 35 3.40 1.40 -9.32
N MET A 36 3.96 0.54 -8.46
CA MET A 36 4.43 -0.79 -8.83
C MET A 36 3.27 -1.63 -9.40
N ILE A 37 2.19 -1.84 -8.65
CA ILE A 37 1.09 -2.71 -9.13
C ILE A 37 0.42 -2.17 -10.40
N GLY A 38 0.23 -0.85 -10.51
CA GLY A 38 -0.30 -0.26 -11.74
C GLY A 38 0.66 -0.35 -12.93
N HIS A 39 1.97 -0.46 -12.71
CA HIS A 39 2.93 -0.74 -13.77
C HIS A 39 2.85 -2.21 -14.18
N LEU A 40 2.90 -3.14 -13.22
CA LEU A 40 2.83 -4.57 -13.47
C LEU A 40 1.55 -4.95 -14.24
N ILE A 41 0.38 -4.47 -13.82
CA ILE A 41 -0.89 -4.77 -14.50
C ILE A 41 -0.91 -4.34 -15.97
N ARG A 42 -0.26 -3.23 -16.31
CA ARG A 42 -0.30 -2.64 -17.66
C ARG A 42 0.78 -3.16 -18.61
N HIS A 43 1.88 -3.67 -18.07
CA HIS A 43 3.07 -3.97 -18.88
C HIS A 43 3.63 -5.37 -18.65
N ASP A 44 3.09 -6.13 -17.69
CA ASP A 44 3.58 -7.46 -17.33
C ASP A 44 2.44 -8.49 -17.29
N ASP A 45 2.34 -9.28 -18.36
CA ASP A 45 1.36 -10.37 -18.46
C ASP A 45 1.71 -11.57 -17.56
N PHE A 46 2.97 -11.70 -17.11
CA PHE A 46 3.38 -12.77 -16.20
C PHE A 46 2.83 -12.56 -14.79
N ILE A 47 2.71 -11.31 -14.35
CA ILE A 47 2.12 -10.97 -13.04
C ILE A 47 0.64 -11.33 -12.98
N LYS A 48 -0.11 -11.20 -14.09
CA LYS A 48 -1.52 -11.66 -14.13
C LYS A 48 -1.58 -13.15 -13.81
N ASN A 49 -0.74 -13.96 -14.44
CA ASN A 49 -0.66 -15.40 -14.19
C ASN A 49 -0.24 -15.74 -12.75
N ILE A 50 0.65 -14.97 -12.14
CA ILE A 50 1.05 -15.19 -10.73
C ILE A 50 -0.09 -14.82 -9.77
N VAL A 51 -0.76 -13.69 -10.00
CA VAL A 51 -1.80 -13.19 -9.10
C VAL A 51 -3.07 -14.02 -9.21
N GLU A 52 -3.43 -14.44 -10.42
CA GLU A 52 -4.56 -15.33 -10.70
C GLU A 52 -4.21 -16.80 -10.41
N GLY A 53 -2.92 -17.12 -10.42
CA GLY A 53 -2.39 -18.44 -10.15
C GLY A 53 -2.76 -18.94 -8.76
N LYS A 54 -3.49 -20.06 -8.73
CA LYS A 54 -3.70 -20.81 -7.50
C LYS A 54 -2.47 -21.66 -7.23
N VAL A 55 -1.66 -21.25 -6.25
CA VAL A 55 -0.55 -22.08 -5.76
C VAL A 55 -1.13 -23.36 -5.14
N GLU A 56 -0.58 -24.51 -5.54
CA GLU A 56 -0.98 -25.80 -4.98
C GLU A 56 -0.65 -25.87 -3.49
N GLY A 57 -1.61 -26.36 -2.69
CA GLY A 57 -1.47 -26.50 -1.25
C GLY A 57 -2.63 -25.90 -0.45
N LYS A 58 -2.62 -26.14 0.87
CA LYS A 58 -3.60 -25.59 1.82
C LYS A 58 -2.97 -24.41 2.57
N ARG A 59 -3.76 -23.35 2.81
CA ARG A 59 -3.33 -22.26 3.69
C ARG A 59 -3.05 -22.82 5.08
N GLY A 60 -1.95 -22.40 5.69
CA GLY A 60 -1.62 -22.76 7.08
C GLY A 60 -2.71 -22.28 8.06
N ARG A 61 -2.84 -22.97 9.20
CA ARG A 61 -3.75 -22.57 10.28
C ARG A 61 -3.27 -21.27 10.92
N GLY A 62 -4.21 -20.41 11.33
CA GLY A 62 -3.94 -19.14 12.00
C GLY A 62 -4.45 -17.91 11.25
N ARG A 63 -4.09 -16.71 11.74
CA ARG A 63 -4.52 -15.43 11.14
C ARG A 63 -3.96 -15.31 9.72
N PRO A 64 -4.80 -15.03 8.71
CA PRO A 64 -4.31 -14.76 7.36
C PRO A 64 -3.30 -13.62 7.36
N ARG A 65 -2.18 -13.81 6.66
CA ARG A 65 -1.19 -12.74 6.47
C ARG A 65 -1.85 -11.55 5.78
N TYR A 66 -1.40 -10.35 6.12
CA TYR A 66 -1.78 -9.13 5.43
C TYR A 66 -1.09 -9.06 4.07
N SER A 67 -1.64 -9.79 3.10
CA SER A 67 -1.02 -9.98 1.79
C SER A 67 -0.93 -8.67 1.00
N TYR A 68 -0.02 -8.65 0.03
CA TYR A 68 0.14 -7.53 -0.89
C TYR A 68 -1.19 -7.16 -1.58
N MET A 69 -1.94 -8.16 -2.07
CA MET A 69 -3.22 -7.91 -2.74
C MET A 69 -4.29 -7.42 -1.77
N LYS A 70 -4.27 -7.87 -0.51
CA LYS A 70 -5.18 -7.36 0.51
C LYS A 70 -4.90 -5.87 0.79
N GLN A 71 -3.62 -5.49 0.91
CA GLN A 71 -3.19 -4.09 1.07
C GLN A 71 -3.66 -3.19 -0.07
N ILE A 72 -3.52 -3.64 -1.32
CA ILE A 72 -3.95 -2.86 -2.49
C ILE A 72 -5.47 -2.68 -2.50
N LYS A 73 -6.22 -3.75 -2.26
CA LYS A 73 -7.68 -3.74 -2.21
C LYS A 73 -8.23 -2.79 -1.15
N GLU A 74 -7.65 -2.82 0.05
CA GLU A 74 -8.02 -1.89 1.12
C GLU A 74 -7.68 -0.44 0.75
N LYS A 75 -6.53 -0.19 0.10
CA LYS A 75 -6.13 1.17 -0.28
C LYS A 75 -7.02 1.79 -1.37
N VAL A 76 -7.44 1.00 -2.37
CA VAL A 76 -8.31 1.49 -3.46
C VAL A 76 -9.80 1.23 -3.19
N ASN A 77 -10.12 0.75 -1.99
CA ASN A 77 -11.48 0.47 -1.51
C ASN A 77 -12.30 -0.45 -2.45
N VAL A 78 -11.73 -1.61 -2.80
CA VAL A 78 -12.39 -2.63 -3.64
C VAL A 78 -12.30 -4.01 -3.01
N VAL A 79 -13.17 -4.92 -3.44
CA VAL A 79 -13.32 -6.24 -2.81
C VAL A 79 -12.57 -7.33 -3.58
N THR A 80 -12.54 -7.19 -4.90
CA THR A 80 -12.03 -8.21 -5.83
C THR A 80 -10.76 -7.76 -6.54
N TYR A 81 -9.99 -8.74 -7.01
CA TYR A 81 -8.81 -8.46 -7.84
C TYR A 81 -9.20 -7.88 -9.21
N LYS A 82 -10.33 -8.33 -9.77
CA LYS A 82 -10.82 -7.84 -11.07
C LYS A 82 -11.08 -6.33 -11.04
N GLU A 83 -11.67 -5.82 -9.97
CA GLU A 83 -11.86 -4.38 -9.78
C GLU A 83 -10.52 -3.62 -9.71
N VAL A 84 -9.50 -4.20 -9.05
CA VAL A 84 -8.15 -3.62 -9.03
C VAL A 84 -7.57 -3.55 -10.45
N LEU A 85 -7.76 -4.62 -11.25
CA LEU A 85 -7.30 -4.69 -12.62
C LEU A 85 -7.95 -3.60 -13.47
N GLU A 86 -9.28 -3.51 -13.45
CA GLU A 86 -10.06 -2.51 -14.20
C GLU A 86 -9.64 -1.08 -13.84
N LEU A 87 -9.45 -0.79 -12.55
CA LEU A 87 -8.98 0.52 -12.08
C LEU A 87 -7.54 0.82 -12.52
N ALA A 88 -6.65 -0.16 -12.49
CA ALA A 88 -5.23 0.01 -12.83
C ALA A 88 -4.98 0.18 -14.33
N LEU A 89 -5.83 -0.44 -15.17
CA LEU A 89 -5.82 -0.25 -16.62
C LEU A 89 -6.13 1.20 -17.00
N ASP A 90 -7.07 1.85 -16.32
CA ASP A 90 -7.29 3.30 -16.46
C ASP A 90 -6.19 4.09 -15.75
N ARG A 91 -5.18 4.52 -16.51
CA ARG A 91 -4.03 5.28 -15.98
C ARG A 91 -4.44 6.60 -15.31
N ARG A 92 -5.52 7.25 -15.75
CA ARG A 92 -5.95 8.53 -15.17
C ARG A 92 -6.59 8.29 -13.82
N LYS A 93 -7.58 7.39 -13.75
CA LYS A 93 -8.24 7.02 -12.48
C LYS A 93 -7.24 6.43 -11.49
N TRP A 94 -6.34 5.56 -11.93
CA TRP A 94 -5.30 4.99 -11.07
C TRP A 94 -4.40 6.05 -10.44
N LYS A 95 -4.00 7.07 -11.21
CA LYS A 95 -3.20 8.18 -10.69
C LYS A 95 -3.99 9.04 -9.70
N GLU A 96 -5.27 9.27 -9.95
CA GLU A 96 -6.13 10.06 -9.09
C GLU A 96 -6.36 9.42 -7.72
N LEU A 97 -6.60 8.11 -7.68
CA LEU A 97 -6.73 7.33 -6.45
C LEU A 97 -5.50 7.43 -5.54
N HIS A 98 -4.32 7.61 -6.13
CA HIS A 98 -3.06 7.77 -5.40
C HIS A 98 -2.64 9.24 -5.23
N ARG A 99 -3.43 10.20 -5.76
CA ARG A 99 -3.18 11.65 -5.68
C ARG A 99 -3.87 12.29 -4.48
N GLN A 100 -4.99 11.74 -3.99
CA GLN A 100 -5.82 12.31 -2.92
C GLN A 100 -5.12 12.49 -1.55
N GLU A 101 -3.85 12.11 -1.40
CA GLU A 101 -3.10 12.18 -0.15
C GLU A 101 -1.99 13.26 -0.17
N LEU A 102 -1.95 14.12 -1.19
CA LEU A 102 -0.99 15.23 -1.31
C LEU A 102 -1.48 16.55 -0.67
N GLY A 103 -2.69 16.56 -0.10
CA GLY A 103 -3.30 17.77 0.46
C GLY A 103 -4.03 17.49 1.76
N SER A 104 -3.30 17.54 2.87
CA SER A 104 -3.74 17.95 4.21
C SER A 104 -2.53 18.01 5.10
#